data_AF-A0A392NT25-F1
#
_entry.id   AF-A0A392NT25-F1
#
_cell.length_a   1.000
_cell.length_b   1.000
_cell.length_c   1.000
_cell.angle_alpha   90.00
_cell.angle_beta   90.00
_cell.angle_gamma   90.00
#
_symmetry.space_group_name_H-M   'P 1'
#
loop_
_entity.id
_entity.type
_entity.pdbx_description
1 polymer ?
#
loop_
_entity_poly.entity_id
_entity_poly.type
_entity_poly.pdbx_seq_one_letter_code
_entity_poly.pdbx_strand_id
1 'polypeptide(L)'
;VAAIVTQPAARRDRGKKLTLSPLANYALERGFSSHLIFTPQRAGDDTFLSDLKALQPQLCITAAYGNILPTKFLDIPSFGTVNIHPSLLPFYRGAAPVQRALQDGVKQTGVSLAFTVRALDAGPIIATRTIQVDDHIKGCAPLIVLIIS
;
A
#
# COMPACT_ATOMS: atom_id res chain seq x y z
N VAL A 1 -2.85 11.57 10.42
CA VAL A 1 -2.22 10.25 10.29
C VAL A 1 -1.62 9.89 11.64
N ALA A 2 -2.10 8.83 12.30
CA ALA A 2 -1.64 8.44 13.64
C ALA A 2 -0.29 7.71 13.63
N ALA A 3 -0.03 6.93 12.59
CA ALA A 3 1.24 6.25 12.37
C ALA A 3 1.44 5.92 10.88
N ILE A 4 2.68 5.64 10.52
CA ILE A 4 3.07 5.13 9.20
C ILE A 4 3.65 3.73 9.39
N VAL A 5 3.21 2.78 8.57
CA VAL A 5 3.77 1.43 8.53
C VAL A 5 4.45 1.25 7.18
N THR A 6 5.72 0.85 7.17
CA THR A 6 6.47 0.66 5.94
C THR A 6 7.48 -0.49 6.07
N GLN A 7 8.10 -0.87 4.96
CA GLN A 7 9.10 -1.93 4.97
C GLN A 7 10.34 -1.53 5.78
N PRO A 8 10.98 -2.48 6.49
CA PRO A 8 12.27 -2.28 7.15
C PRO A 8 13.33 -1.73 6.20
N ALA A 9 14.35 -1.11 6.80
CA ALA A 9 15.53 -0.71 6.06
C ALA A 9 16.13 -1.95 5.35
N ALA A 10 16.42 -1.80 4.07
CA ALA A 10 16.95 -2.89 3.26
C ALA A 10 18.24 -2.43 2.56
N ARG A 11 19.08 -3.39 2.21
CA ARG A 11 20.24 -3.11 1.34
C ARG A 11 19.72 -2.87 -0.07
N ARG A 12 19.86 -1.64 -0.55
CA ARG A 12 19.50 -1.22 -1.91
C ARG A 12 20.76 -0.84 -2.68
N ASP A 13 20.70 -0.91 -4.00
CA ASP A 13 21.78 -0.64 -4.97
C ASP A 13 23.00 -1.56 -4.91
N ARG A 14 23.87 -1.44 -5.93
CA ARG A 14 25.18 -2.13 -6.01
C ARG A 14 26.19 -1.50 -5.03
N GLY A 15 25.86 -1.50 -3.74
CA GLY A 15 26.67 -0.86 -2.70
C GLY A 15 26.36 -1.29 -1.26
N LYS A 16 25.36 -2.15 -1.03
CA LYS A 16 24.99 -2.72 0.29
C LYS A 16 24.70 -1.70 1.41
N LYS A 17 24.50 -0.42 1.11
CA LYS A 17 24.14 0.58 2.14
C LYS A 17 22.73 0.28 2.64
N LEU A 18 22.59 0.18 3.96
CA LEU A 18 21.29 0.04 4.59
C LEU A 18 20.55 1.37 4.43
N THR A 19 19.43 1.34 3.72
CA THR A 19 18.63 2.54 3.42
C THR A 19 17.20 2.33 3.89
N LEU A 20 16.63 3.38 4.49
CA LEU A 20 15.22 3.40 4.86
C LEU A 20 14.35 3.27 3.60
N SER A 21 13.11 2.84 3.79
CA SER A 21 12.13 2.86 2.71
C SER A 21 11.88 4.31 2.23
N PRO A 22 11.49 4.52 0.95
CA PRO A 22 11.17 5.83 0.42
C PRO A 22 10.08 6.55 1.24
N LEU A 23 9.08 5.81 1.72
CA LEU A 23 8.01 6.35 2.56
C LEU A 23 8.52 6.79 3.94
N ALA A 24 9.42 6.01 4.57
CA ALA A 24 10.03 6.40 5.85
C ALA A 24 10.87 7.68 5.70
N ASN A 25 11.72 7.75 4.66
CA ASN A 25 12.51 8.96 4.38
C ASN A 25 11.60 10.17 4.16
N TYR A 26 10.61 10.03 3.28
CA TYR A 26 9.66 11.11 2.99
C TYR A 26 8.90 11.60 4.23
N ALA A 27 8.47 10.67 5.09
CA ALA A 27 7.80 11.01 6.33
C ALA A 27 8.70 11.83 7.28
N LEU A 28 9.94 11.39 7.46
CA LEU A 28 10.92 12.09 8.31
C LEU A 28 11.26 13.47 7.76
N GLU A 29 11.46 13.61 6.44
CA GLU A 29 11.71 14.89 5.76
C GLU A 29 10.57 15.89 5.95
N ARG A 30 9.34 15.41 6.12
CA ARG A 30 8.16 16.22 6.40
C ARG A 30 7.94 16.49 7.90
N GLY A 31 8.87 16.09 8.76
CA GLY A 31 8.79 16.29 10.21
C GLY A 31 7.89 15.29 10.94
N PHE A 32 7.52 14.18 10.31
CA PHE A 32 6.74 13.12 10.99
C PHE A 32 7.59 12.45 12.07
N SER A 33 7.01 12.23 13.25
CA SER A 33 7.77 11.69 14.38
C SER A 33 8.23 10.26 14.12
N SER A 34 9.53 10.00 14.28
CA SER A 34 10.15 8.70 14.00
C SER A 34 9.56 7.55 14.83
N HIS A 35 9.14 7.80 16.06
CA HIS A 35 8.51 6.80 16.94
C HIS A 35 7.11 6.36 16.47
N LEU A 36 6.50 7.09 15.52
CA LEU A 36 5.23 6.73 14.88
C LEU A 36 5.43 6.09 13.50
N ILE A 37 6.68 5.77 13.14
CA ILE A 37 7.02 5.03 11.91
C ILE A 37 7.36 3.60 12.30
N PHE A 38 6.44 2.67 12.05
CA PHE A 38 6.64 1.25 12.28
C PHE A 38 7.24 0.57 11.06
N THR A 39 8.22 -0.30 11.32
CA THR A 39 8.87 -1.12 10.29
C THR A 39 8.91 -2.59 10.69
N PRO A 40 7.76 -3.26 10.85
CA PRO A 40 7.74 -4.67 11.22
C PRO A 40 8.32 -5.53 10.08
N GLN A 41 8.93 -6.66 10.43
CA GLN A 41 9.38 -7.63 9.42
C GLN A 41 8.18 -8.31 8.78
N ARG A 42 7.13 -8.58 9.57
CA ARG A 42 5.85 -9.12 9.10
C ARG A 42 4.70 -8.33 9.69
N ALA A 43 3.63 -8.16 8.92
CA ALA A 43 2.40 -7.53 9.42
C ALA A 43 1.74 -8.28 10.59
N GLY A 44 2.18 -9.53 10.85
CA GLY A 44 1.73 -10.35 11.96
C GLY A 44 2.66 -10.35 13.18
N ASP A 45 3.66 -9.48 13.27
CA ASP A 45 4.54 -9.44 14.43
C ASP A 45 3.77 -8.96 15.68
N ASP A 46 3.79 -9.71 16.79
CA ASP A 46 2.91 -9.46 17.94
C ASP A 46 3.22 -8.15 18.67
N THR A 47 4.50 -7.78 18.77
CA THR A 47 4.91 -6.49 19.33
C THR A 47 4.35 -5.33 18.52
N PHE A 48 4.51 -5.37 17.19
CA PHE A 48 3.94 -4.39 16.28
C PHE A 48 2.41 -4.30 16.38
N LEU A 49 1.72 -5.44 16.44
CA LEU A 49 0.26 -5.44 16.57
C LEU A 49 -0.20 -4.88 17.92
N SER A 50 0.57 -5.09 18.99
CA SER A 50 0.30 -4.46 20.29
C SER A 50 0.40 -2.94 20.20
N ASP A 51 1.48 -2.42 19.61
CA ASP A 51 1.68 -0.98 19.43
C ASP A 51 0.59 -0.37 18.53
N LEU A 52 0.25 -1.05 17.43
CA LEU A 52 -0.81 -0.61 16.52
C LEU A 52 -2.18 -0.58 17.21
N LYS A 53 -2.50 -1.57 18.05
CA LYS A 53 -3.74 -1.58 18.84
C LYS A 53 -3.81 -0.43 19.84
N ALA A 54 -2.70 -0.09 20.49
CA ALA A 54 -2.64 1.00 21.45
C ALA A 54 -2.95 2.37 20.82
N LEU A 55 -2.69 2.53 19.52
CA LEU A 55 -3.05 3.74 18.76
C LEU A 55 -4.55 3.86 18.45
N GLN A 56 -5.33 2.78 18.65
CA GLN A 56 -6.76 2.72 18.36
C GLN A 56 -7.13 3.27 16.96
N PRO A 57 -6.48 2.83 15.88
CA PRO A 57 -6.77 3.35 14.56
C PRO A 57 -8.21 2.99 14.17
N GLN A 58 -8.94 3.95 13.62
CA GLN A 58 -10.28 3.66 13.08
C GLN A 58 -10.20 3.06 11.67
N LEU A 59 -9.19 3.44 10.89
CA LEU A 59 -9.01 3.01 9.50
C LEU A 59 -7.53 2.83 9.19
N CYS A 60 -7.20 1.78 8.43
CA CYS A 60 -5.90 1.61 7.82
C CYS A 60 -5.99 1.74 6.30
N ILE A 61 -5.05 2.46 5.69
CA ILE A 61 -4.96 2.63 4.22
C ILE A 61 -3.63 2.02 3.76
N THR A 62 -3.68 1.08 2.83
CA THR A 62 -2.50 0.45 2.24
C THR A 62 -2.35 0.82 0.78
N ALA A 63 -1.10 0.97 0.34
CA ALA A 63 -0.73 1.13 -1.06
C ALA A 63 0.60 0.41 -1.28
N ALA A 64 0.61 -0.62 -2.11
CA ALA A 64 1.81 -1.41 -2.44
C ALA A 64 2.64 -1.86 -1.20
N TYR A 65 1.98 -2.24 -0.10
CA TYR A 65 2.66 -2.54 1.17
C TYR A 65 3.54 -3.80 1.11
N GLY A 66 3.13 -4.82 0.35
CA GLY A 66 3.93 -6.02 0.08
C GLY A 66 3.88 -7.13 1.15
N ASN A 67 3.35 -6.86 2.35
CA ASN A 67 3.07 -7.89 3.34
C ASN A 67 1.62 -8.40 3.21
N ILE A 68 1.43 -9.70 3.40
CA ILE A 68 0.10 -10.30 3.56
C ILE A 68 -0.44 -9.91 4.94
N LEU A 69 -1.64 -9.33 4.98
CA LEU A 69 -2.28 -8.94 6.23
C LEU A 69 -3.01 -10.14 6.86
N PRO A 70 -2.62 -10.57 8.08
CA PRO A 70 -3.32 -11.62 8.80
C PRO A 70 -4.63 -11.07 9.41
N THR A 71 -5.56 -11.97 9.75
CA THR A 71 -6.84 -11.60 10.38
C THR A 71 -6.64 -10.74 11.63
N LYS A 72 -5.67 -11.10 12.50
CA LYS A 72 -5.33 -10.32 13.69
C LYS A 72 -4.88 -8.87 13.44
N PHE A 73 -4.45 -8.53 12.23
CA PHE A 73 -4.22 -7.15 11.80
C PHE A 73 -5.53 -6.51 11.33
N LEU A 74 -6.26 -7.22 10.45
CA LEU A 74 -7.50 -6.72 9.84
C LEU A 74 -8.59 -6.43 10.87
N ASP A 75 -8.58 -7.12 12.00
CA ASP A 75 -9.52 -6.91 13.11
C ASP A 75 -9.20 -5.68 13.98
N ILE A 76 -8.04 -5.03 13.79
CA ILE A 76 -7.63 -3.88 14.61
C ILE A 76 -8.41 -2.60 14.23
N PRO A 77 -8.41 -2.13 12.97
CA PRO A 77 -9.13 -0.91 12.63
C PRO A 77 -10.64 -1.14 12.58
N SER A 78 -11.40 -0.35 13.35
CA SER A 78 -12.85 -0.55 13.50
C SER A 78 -13.66 -0.32 12.23
N PHE A 79 -13.17 0.50 11.30
CA PHE A 79 -13.74 0.71 9.96
C PHE A 79 -13.03 -0.15 8.90
N GLY A 80 -12.12 -1.04 9.31
CA GLY A 80 -11.41 -1.95 8.45
C GLY A 80 -10.15 -1.36 7.82
N THR A 81 -9.60 -2.14 6.88
CA THR A 81 -8.43 -1.77 6.10
C THR A 81 -8.84 -1.61 4.64
N VAL A 82 -8.39 -0.55 3.99
CA VAL A 82 -8.62 -0.30 2.56
C VAL A 82 -7.31 -0.32 1.79
N ASN A 83 -7.31 -0.93 0.62
CA ASN A 83 -6.17 -0.99 -0.29
C ASN A 83 -6.42 -0.12 -1.52
N ILE A 84 -5.41 0.67 -1.87
CA ILE A 84 -5.33 1.39 -3.15
C ILE A 84 -4.68 0.43 -4.16
N HIS A 85 -5.50 -0.19 -4.99
CA HIS A 85 -5.08 -1.20 -5.96
C HIS A 85 -4.96 -0.61 -7.37
N PRO A 86 -3.78 -0.62 -8.01
CA PRO A 86 -3.52 0.10 -9.27
C PRO A 86 -4.02 -0.64 -10.52
N SER A 87 -5.29 -1.06 -10.49
CA SER A 87 -6.09 -1.45 -11.64
C SER A 87 -7.58 -1.17 -11.39
N LEU A 88 -8.40 -1.34 -12.43
CA LEU A 88 -9.85 -1.42 -12.28
C LEU A 88 -10.24 -2.84 -11.84
N LEU A 89 -10.42 -3.06 -10.54
CA LEU A 89 -10.85 -4.35 -10.00
C LEU A 89 -12.23 -4.73 -10.59
N PRO A 90 -12.50 -6.04 -10.84
CA PRO A 90 -11.69 -7.21 -10.46
C PRO A 90 -10.54 -7.55 -11.42
N PHE A 91 -10.28 -6.73 -12.44
CA PHE A 91 -9.18 -7.00 -13.38
C PHE A 91 -7.83 -6.79 -12.72
N TYR A 92 -6.85 -7.60 -13.14
CA TYR A 92 -5.44 -7.47 -12.73
C TYR A 92 -5.21 -7.50 -11.21
N ARG A 93 -5.87 -8.39 -10.47
CA ARG A 93 -5.52 -8.68 -9.08
C ARG A 93 -4.06 -9.11 -8.94
N GLY A 94 -3.47 -8.88 -7.77
CA GLY A 94 -2.14 -9.34 -7.40
C GLY A 94 -1.03 -8.32 -7.63
N ALA A 95 0.20 -8.80 -7.74
CA ALA A 95 1.39 -8.00 -7.47
C ALA A 95 1.86 -7.07 -8.61
N ALA A 96 1.37 -7.26 -9.85
CA ALA A 96 1.88 -6.53 -11.03
C ALA A 96 0.76 -5.99 -11.94
N PRO A 97 -0.26 -5.30 -11.39
CA PRO A 97 -1.45 -4.90 -12.16
C PRO A 97 -1.15 -4.01 -13.35
N VAL A 98 -0.27 -3.02 -13.16
CA VAL A 98 0.08 -2.04 -14.19
C VAL A 98 0.82 -2.70 -15.34
N GLN A 99 1.83 -3.51 -15.03
CA GLN A 99 2.63 -4.20 -16.04
C GLN A 99 1.76 -5.14 -16.86
N ARG A 100 0.81 -5.84 -16.24
CA ARG A 100 -0.13 -6.72 -16.95
C ARG A 100 -1.08 -5.95 -17.85
N ALA A 101 -1.66 -4.85 -17.37
CA ALA A 101 -2.52 -3.99 -18.18
C ALA A 101 -1.76 -3.46 -19.42
N LEU A 102 -0.52 -3.02 -19.25
CA LEU A 102 0.33 -2.56 -20.37
C LEU A 102 0.68 -3.69 -21.34
N GLN A 103 1.01 -4.88 -20.83
CA GLN A 103 1.30 -6.07 -21.66
C GLN A 103 0.10 -6.48 -22.52
N ASP A 104 -1.10 -6.37 -21.98
CA ASP A 104 -2.34 -6.69 -22.70
C ASP A 104 -2.76 -5.59 -23.70
N GLY A 105 -2.05 -4.45 -23.73
CA GLY A 105 -2.33 -3.35 -24.65
C GLY A 105 -3.66 -2.65 -24.39
N VAL A 106 -4.15 -2.65 -23.14
CA VAL A 106 -5.44 -2.00 -22.83
C VAL A 106 -5.34 -0.49 -23.06
N LYS A 107 -6.39 0.10 -23.64
CA LYS A 107 -6.47 1.56 -23.83
C LYS A 107 -6.79 2.30 -22.54
N GLN A 108 -7.34 1.59 -21.56
CA GLN A 108 -7.86 2.16 -20.34
C GLN A 108 -7.55 1.25 -19.16
N THR A 109 -7.03 1.84 -18.09
CA THR A 109 -6.82 1.20 -16.80
C THR A 109 -7.32 2.15 -15.70
N GLY A 110 -6.85 1.99 -14.47
CA GLY A 110 -7.21 2.90 -13.40
C GLY A 110 -6.73 2.40 -12.07
N VAL A 111 -7.40 2.88 -11.03
CA VAL A 111 -7.14 2.49 -9.66
C VAL A 111 -8.46 2.23 -8.96
N SER A 112 -8.46 1.26 -8.06
CA SER A 112 -9.60 0.91 -7.22
C SER A 112 -9.23 1.08 -5.77
N LEU A 113 -10.12 1.70 -5.00
CA LEU A 113 -10.12 1.63 -3.55
C LEU A 113 -11.03 0.46 -3.15
N ALA A 114 -10.51 -0.52 -2.44
CA ALA A 114 -11.28 -1.68 -2.00
C ALA A 114 -10.95 -2.05 -0.56
N PHE A 115 -11.91 -2.63 0.16
CA PHE A 115 -11.62 -3.21 1.47
C PHE A 115 -10.65 -4.39 1.32
N THR A 116 -9.74 -4.54 2.28
CA THR A 116 -8.83 -5.69 2.33
C THR A 116 -9.50 -6.83 3.07
N VAL A 117 -9.56 -7.98 2.41
CA VAL A 117 -10.01 -9.26 2.98
C VAL A 117 -8.87 -10.28 2.88
N ARG A 118 -9.06 -11.48 3.44
CA ARG A 118 -8.05 -12.55 3.38
C ARG A 118 -7.74 -13.01 1.95
N ALA A 119 -8.73 -12.96 1.07
CA ALA A 119 -8.54 -13.22 -0.35
C ALA A 119 -7.86 -12.04 -1.04
N LEU A 120 -6.82 -12.33 -1.83
CA LEU A 120 -5.97 -11.34 -2.50
C LEU A 120 -6.79 -10.42 -3.41
N ASP A 121 -6.75 -9.11 -3.13
CA ASP A 121 -7.40 -8.03 -3.89
C ASP A 121 -8.87 -8.31 -4.27
N ALA A 122 -9.58 -9.00 -3.38
CA ALA A 122 -10.92 -9.53 -3.63
C ALA A 122 -12.01 -8.95 -2.71
N GLY A 123 -11.68 -7.93 -1.92
CA GLY A 123 -12.69 -7.31 -1.05
C GLY A 123 -13.60 -6.34 -1.82
N PRO A 124 -14.70 -5.90 -1.18
CA PRO A 124 -15.65 -4.98 -1.78
C PRO A 124 -14.98 -3.69 -2.27
N ILE A 125 -15.28 -3.31 -3.52
CA ILE A 125 -14.80 -2.09 -4.14
C ILE A 125 -15.62 -0.91 -3.62
N ILE A 126 -14.93 0.14 -3.19
CA ILE A 126 -15.50 1.37 -2.63
C ILE A 126 -15.63 2.43 -3.72
N ALA A 127 -14.55 2.63 -4.50
CA ALA A 127 -14.50 3.62 -5.56
C ALA A 127 -13.47 3.19 -6.61
N THR A 128 -13.65 3.67 -7.84
CA THR A 128 -12.68 3.49 -8.91
C THR A 128 -12.43 4.82 -9.62
N ARG A 129 -11.21 5.00 -10.12
CA ARG A 129 -10.86 6.11 -11.01
C ARG A 129 -10.21 5.55 -12.25
N THR A 130 -10.74 5.93 -13.39
CA THR A 130 -10.30 5.44 -14.69
C THR A 130 -9.28 6.39 -15.32
N ILE A 131 -8.29 5.83 -16.01
CA ILE A 131 -7.16 6.54 -16.61
C ILE A 131 -6.91 5.96 -18.00
N GLN A 132 -6.72 6.85 -18.99
CA GLN A 132 -6.31 6.44 -20.33
C GLN A 132 -4.85 6.02 -20.31
N VAL A 133 -4.54 4.91 -20.99
CA VAL A 133 -3.15 4.47 -21.13
C VAL A 133 -2.47 5.30 -22.20
N ASP A 134 -1.42 6.00 -21.80
CA ASP A 134 -0.53 6.77 -22.65
C ASP A 134 0.94 6.43 -22.36
N ASP A 135 1.85 7.07 -23.09
CA ASP A 135 3.30 6.84 -22.97
C ASP A 135 3.89 7.27 -21.61
N HIS A 136 3.11 7.96 -20.77
CA HIS A 136 3.51 8.39 -19.44
C HIS A 136 3.23 7.32 -18.37
N ILE A 137 2.35 6.35 -18.64
CA ILE A 137 2.10 5.22 -17.71
C ILE A 137 3.21 4.17 -17.86
N LYS A 138 4.26 4.33 -17.03
CA LYS A 138 5.41 3.40 -17.01
C LYS A 138 5.46 2.50 -15.76
N GLY A 139 4.52 2.66 -14.82
CA GLY A 139 4.52 1.92 -13.56
C GLY A 139 3.46 2.37 -12.56
N CYS A 140 3.56 1.85 -11.33
CA CYS A 140 2.57 2.04 -10.26
C CYS A 140 2.53 3.46 -9.68
N ALA A 141 3.66 4.13 -9.57
CA ALA A 141 3.80 5.45 -8.96
C ALA A 141 2.88 6.55 -9.56
N PRO A 142 2.78 6.74 -10.89
CA PRO A 142 1.92 7.78 -11.46
C PRO A 142 0.42 7.56 -11.17
N LEU A 143 -0.01 6.30 -11.04
CA LEU A 143 -1.42 5.97 -10.80
C LEU A 143 -1.86 6.29 -9.36
N ILE A 144 -0.99 6.10 -8.38
CA ILE A 144 -1.31 6.34 -6.96
C ILE A 144 -1.33 7.85 -6.64
N VAL A 145 -0.43 8.64 -7.25
CA VAL A 145 -0.35 10.10 -7.04
C VAL A 145 -1.64 10.81 -7.49
N LEU A 146 -2.29 10.31 -8.55
CA LEU A 146 -3.56 10.84 -9.08
C LEU A 146 -4.77 10.71 -8.12
N ILE A 147 -4.63 10.06 -6.97
CA ILE A 147 -5.76 9.80 -6.03
C ILE A 147 -5.67 10.64 -4.77
N ILE A 148 -4.45 10.99 -4.37
CA ILE A 148 -4.17 11.79 -3.18
C ILE A 148 -4.06 13.29 -3.49
N SER A 149 -4.32 13.68 -4.75
CA SER A 149 -4.31 15.06 -5.27
C SER A 149 -5.72 15.44 -5.71
#